data_AF-A0A1I1VS90-F1
#
_entry.id   AF-A0A1I1VS90-F1
#
_cell.length_a   1.000
_cell.length_b   1.000
_cell.length_c   1.000
_cell.angle_alpha   90.00
_cell.angle_beta   90.00
_cell.angle_gamma   90.00
#
_symmetry.space_group_name_H-M   'P 1'
#
loop_
_entity.id
_entity.type
_entity.pdbx_description
1 polymer ?
#
loop_
_entity_poly.entity_id
_entity_poly.type
_entity_poly.pdbx_seq_one_letter_code
_entity_poly.pdbx_strand_id
1 'polypeptide(L)'
;MSGPGGWGPPGSSPWADPATPTQPGPPYPGPPPTGPPAYGPPAYGPPGQPWGAPQWGPPPYGYPPGPRRPQRPGQVVTAAVLAFAQALVVLVASLYLWFFASVAELAAAEAGGIYAPGTVDALASEGTALALVQLLSAVLLIGAGVWALNSRRRAAGVLLQTALGLQVLLAVYWAVRLNSEVGGYETEGTIAAFALFFAAGPLVGLGMLLAGPGRRWFDGTARA
;
A
#
# COMPACT_ATOMS: atom_id res chain seq x y z
N MET A 1 -16.44 27.93 66.30
CA MET A 1 -15.71 27.69 67.57
C MET A 1 -14.32 27.20 67.19
N SER A 2 -13.32 28.02 67.50
CA SER A 2 -11.91 27.93 67.13
C SER A 2 -11.14 26.93 68.00
N GLY A 3 -10.30 26.09 67.38
CA GLY A 3 -9.34 25.21 68.06
C GLY A 3 -8.02 25.94 68.36
N PRO A 4 -7.33 25.61 69.47
CA PRO A 4 -6.10 26.28 69.89
C PRO A 4 -4.86 25.77 69.15
N GLY A 5 -4.00 26.71 68.73
CA GLY A 5 -2.72 26.44 68.08
C GLY A 5 -1.66 25.97 69.07
N GLY A 6 -1.03 24.83 68.75
CA GLY A 6 0.16 24.34 69.41
C GLY A 6 1.41 25.02 68.86
N TRP A 7 2.12 25.74 69.72
CA TRP A 7 3.45 26.29 69.43
C TRP A 7 4.51 25.21 69.69
N GLY A 8 5.12 24.70 68.62
CA GLY A 8 6.35 23.91 68.70
C GLY A 8 7.57 24.81 68.98
N PRO A 9 8.68 24.26 69.51
CA PRO A 9 9.85 25.04 69.89
C PRO A 9 10.50 25.73 68.68
N PRO A 10 11.02 26.96 68.83
CA PRO A 10 11.71 27.66 67.75
C PRO A 10 12.98 26.90 67.38
N GLY A 11 13.02 26.34 66.18
CA GLY A 11 14.22 25.78 65.59
C GLY A 11 15.29 26.87 65.46
N SER A 12 16.47 26.62 66.01
CA SER A 12 17.64 27.50 65.87
C SER A 12 17.97 27.65 64.38
N SER A 13 17.82 28.86 63.86
CA SER A 13 18.20 29.18 62.48
C SER A 13 19.71 29.01 62.32
N PRO A 14 20.19 28.21 61.34
CA PRO A 14 21.62 28.05 61.06
C PRO A 14 22.30 29.35 60.58
N TRP A 15 21.52 30.41 60.37
CA TRP A 15 22.01 31.75 60.00
C TRP A 15 22.38 32.63 61.19
N ALA A 16 22.19 32.16 62.43
CA ALA A 16 22.45 32.93 63.65
C ALA A 16 23.81 32.61 64.32
N ASP A 17 24.58 31.66 63.80
CA ASP A 17 25.88 31.27 64.36
C ASP A 17 27.05 31.82 63.51
N PRO A 18 27.81 32.81 64.03
CA PRO A 18 28.98 33.36 63.35
C PRO A 18 30.17 32.38 63.26
N ALA A 19 30.10 31.22 63.91
CA ALA A 19 31.17 30.21 63.89
C ALA A 19 31.03 29.19 62.74
N THR A 20 29.93 29.22 61.97
CA THR A 20 29.72 28.27 60.85
C THR A 20 30.45 28.73 59.59
N PRO A 21 31.40 27.94 59.04
CA PRO A 21 32.04 28.26 57.77
C PRO A 21 31.02 28.18 56.63
N THR A 22 30.78 29.30 55.95
CA THR A 22 29.94 29.33 54.75
C THR A 22 30.65 28.61 53.60
N GLN A 23 30.05 27.53 53.09
CA GLN A 23 30.54 26.89 51.87
C GLN A 23 30.41 27.85 50.68
N PRO A 24 31.44 28.00 49.82
CA PRO A 24 31.32 28.79 48.60
C PRO A 24 30.30 28.14 47.66
N GLY A 25 29.15 28.78 47.50
CA GLY A 25 28.13 28.41 46.52
C GLY A 25 28.58 28.71 45.08
N PRO A 26 27.88 28.15 44.07
CA PRO A 26 28.17 28.38 42.66
C PRO A 26 28.12 29.88 42.29
N PRO A 27 28.90 30.33 41.29
CA PRO A 27 28.95 31.74 40.89
C PRO A 27 27.57 32.26 40.52
N TYR A 28 27.20 33.41 41.06
CA TYR A 28 25.94 34.07 40.78
C TYR A 28 25.81 34.37 39.27
N PRO A 29 24.85 33.78 38.55
CA PRO A 29 24.57 34.15 37.17
C PRO A 29 23.99 35.57 37.20
N GLY A 30 24.62 36.49 36.46
CA GLY A 30 24.31 37.91 36.51
C GLY A 30 22.84 38.27 36.27
N PRO A 31 22.46 39.54 36.52
CA PRO A 31 21.08 40.00 36.41
C PRO A 31 20.50 39.79 34.99
N PRO A 32 19.19 39.51 34.88
CA PRO A 32 18.54 39.30 33.58
C PRO A 32 18.63 40.56 32.71
N PRO A 33 18.80 40.44 31.38
CA PRO A 33 18.81 41.59 30.47
C PRO A 33 17.46 42.30 30.49
N THR A 34 17.39 43.48 31.12
CA THR A 34 16.23 44.37 31.05
C THR A 34 16.31 45.21 29.77
N GLY A 35 15.98 44.59 28.64
CA GLY A 35 15.74 45.31 27.39
C GLY A 35 14.32 45.90 27.35
N PRO A 36 14.10 47.05 26.69
CA PRO A 36 12.76 47.60 26.51
C PRO A 36 11.88 46.66 25.66
N PRO A 37 10.57 46.54 25.96
CA PRO A 37 9.66 45.70 25.19
C PRO A 37 9.55 46.19 23.74
N ALA A 38 9.90 45.33 22.79
CA ALA A 38 9.74 45.60 21.37
C ALA A 38 8.25 45.54 20.98
N TYR A 39 7.63 46.70 20.88
CA TYR A 39 6.27 46.85 20.34
C TYR A 39 6.32 46.72 18.81
N GLY A 40 6.18 45.50 18.31
CA GLY A 40 6.02 45.23 16.88
C GLY A 40 4.54 45.37 16.46
N PRO A 41 4.24 45.91 15.26
CA PRO A 41 2.87 46.03 14.77
C PRO A 41 2.22 44.64 14.54
N PRO A 42 0.88 44.51 14.66
CA PRO A 42 0.20 43.23 14.44
C PRO A 42 0.37 42.79 12.98
N ALA A 43 1.06 41.67 12.77
CA ALA A 43 1.15 41.05 11.45
C ALA A 43 -0.20 40.41 11.10
N TYR A 44 -0.99 41.10 10.28
CA TYR A 44 -2.21 40.56 9.67
C TYR A 44 -1.81 39.56 8.58
N GLY A 45 -1.53 38.33 9.00
CA GLY A 45 -1.26 37.21 8.09
C GLY A 45 -2.57 36.62 7.54
N PRO A 46 -2.69 36.39 6.22
CA PRO A 46 -3.90 35.82 5.62
C PRO A 46 -4.14 34.37 6.11
N PRO A 47 -5.42 33.92 6.18
CA PRO A 47 -5.76 32.58 6.64
C PRO A 47 -5.12 31.52 5.74
N GLY A 48 -4.43 30.56 6.39
CA GLY A 48 -3.58 29.57 5.75
C GLY A 48 -4.29 28.77 4.66
N GLN A 49 -3.75 28.86 3.44
CA GLN A 49 -4.13 27.97 2.35
C GLN A 49 -3.49 26.58 2.53
N PRO A 50 -4.18 25.46 2.22
CA PRO A 50 -3.72 24.10 2.55
C PRO A 50 -2.69 23.49 1.57
N TRP A 51 -2.20 24.26 0.60
CA TRP A 51 -1.42 23.73 -0.53
C TRP A 51 -0.21 24.61 -0.85
N GLY A 52 0.79 24.60 0.05
CA GLY A 52 2.09 25.23 -0.19
C GLY A 52 3.01 24.36 -1.03
N ALA A 53 3.47 24.88 -2.16
CA ALA A 53 4.53 24.31 -3.00
C ALA A 53 5.85 24.09 -2.22
N PRO A 54 6.76 23.21 -2.70
CA PRO A 54 8.01 22.95 -2.00
C PRO A 54 8.89 24.21 -1.98
N GLN A 55 9.09 24.76 -0.79
CA GLN A 55 10.02 25.86 -0.57
C GLN A 55 11.45 25.32 -0.66
N TRP A 56 12.07 25.46 -1.84
CA TRP A 56 13.49 25.16 -2.11
C TRP A 56 14.40 26.25 -1.48
N GLY A 57 14.28 26.46 -0.18
CA GLY A 57 15.18 27.30 0.60
C GLY A 57 15.98 26.44 1.58
N PRO A 58 17.25 26.79 1.88
CA PRO A 58 17.96 26.15 2.98
C PRO A 58 17.11 26.29 4.27
N PRO A 59 16.85 25.19 4.98
CA PRO A 59 15.99 25.22 6.15
C PRO A 59 16.57 26.19 7.20
N PRO A 60 15.72 26.98 7.87
CA PRO A 60 16.16 27.84 8.97
C PRO A 60 16.96 27.01 9.97
N TYR A 61 18.18 27.45 10.27
CA TYR A 61 19.04 26.81 11.26
C TYR A 61 18.30 26.73 12.60
N GLY A 62 18.03 25.51 13.07
CA GLY A 62 17.48 25.25 14.41
C GLY A 62 16.19 24.43 14.47
N TYR A 63 15.51 24.15 13.35
CA TYR A 63 14.36 23.25 13.39
C TYR A 63 14.79 21.78 13.23
N PRO A 64 14.48 20.88 14.19
CA PRO A 64 14.68 19.46 13.99
C PRO A 64 13.90 19.03 12.75
N PRO A 65 14.48 18.23 11.84
CA PRO A 65 13.74 17.69 10.72
C PRO A 65 12.52 16.93 11.27
N GLY A 66 11.32 17.38 10.88
CA GLY A 66 10.08 16.73 11.29
C GLY A 66 10.10 15.24 10.96
N PRO A 67 9.35 14.41 11.71
CA PRO A 67 9.33 12.97 11.50
C PRO A 67 8.99 12.65 10.03
N ARG A 68 9.93 12.01 9.33
CA ARG A 68 9.75 11.61 7.93
C ARG A 68 8.56 10.66 7.87
N ARG A 69 7.60 10.97 6.99
CA ARG A 69 6.50 10.04 6.72
C ARG A 69 7.10 8.72 6.26
N PRO A 70 6.69 7.58 6.84
CA PRO A 70 7.29 6.31 6.49
C PRO A 70 7.02 6.00 5.00
N GLN A 71 8.10 5.93 4.22
CA GLN A 71 8.05 5.77 2.77
C GLN A 71 7.55 4.37 2.40
N ARG A 72 6.78 4.29 1.31
CA ARG A 72 6.28 3.02 0.80
C ARG A 72 7.46 2.19 0.25
N PRO A 73 7.62 0.92 0.60
CA PRO A 73 8.67 0.08 0.03
C PRO A 73 8.44 -0.06 -1.48
N GLY A 74 9.51 0.06 -2.27
CA GLY A 74 9.45 -0.10 -3.73
C GLY A 74 8.77 -1.40 -4.16
N GLN A 75 8.97 -2.49 -3.40
CA GLN A 75 8.35 -3.80 -3.64
C GLN A 75 6.81 -3.78 -3.65
N VAL A 76 6.17 -2.96 -2.80
CA VAL A 76 4.70 -2.86 -2.76
C VAL A 76 4.21 -2.11 -3.99
N VAL A 77 4.93 -1.06 -4.38
CA VAL A 77 4.61 -0.28 -5.58
C VAL A 77 4.78 -1.15 -6.83
N THR A 78 5.88 -1.88 -6.95
CA THR A 78 6.12 -2.76 -8.10
C THR A 78 5.10 -3.90 -8.15
N ALA A 79 4.76 -4.52 -7.03
CA ALA A 79 3.72 -5.56 -7.00
C ALA A 79 2.34 -5.01 -7.42
N ALA A 80 1.98 -3.80 -6.97
CA ALA A 80 0.74 -3.15 -7.38
C ALA A 80 0.76 -2.79 -8.88
N VAL A 81 1.88 -2.32 -9.42
CA VAL A 81 2.05 -2.04 -10.85
C VAL A 81 1.95 -3.33 -11.68
N LEU A 82 2.58 -4.41 -11.24
CA LEU A 82 2.47 -5.72 -11.89
C LEU A 82 1.03 -6.22 -11.89
N ALA A 83 0.28 -5.99 -10.80
CA ALA A 83 -1.14 -6.27 -10.77
C ALA A 83 -1.89 -5.45 -11.83
N PHE A 84 -1.73 -4.13 -11.89
CA PHE A 84 -2.40 -3.32 -12.91
C PHE A 84 -2.05 -3.73 -14.35
N ALA A 85 -0.77 -4.01 -14.61
CA ALA A 85 -0.32 -4.50 -15.92
C ALA A 85 -0.97 -5.85 -16.26
N GLN A 86 -1.04 -6.77 -15.29
CA GLN A 86 -1.70 -8.06 -15.46
C GLN A 86 -3.19 -7.90 -15.76
N ALA A 87 -3.89 -7.01 -15.03
CA ALA A 87 -5.30 -6.75 -15.27
C ALA A 87 -5.54 -6.22 -16.69
N LEU A 88 -4.66 -5.35 -17.19
CA LEU A 88 -4.72 -4.86 -18.57
C LEU A 88 -4.51 -5.98 -19.59
N VAL A 89 -3.48 -6.83 -19.40
CA VAL A 89 -3.21 -7.98 -20.29
C VAL A 89 -4.40 -8.93 -20.33
N VAL A 90 -4.98 -9.24 -19.17
CA VAL A 90 -6.19 -10.07 -19.04
C VAL A 90 -7.39 -9.45 -19.74
N LEU A 91 -7.58 -8.13 -19.61
CA LEU A 91 -8.66 -7.41 -20.28
C LEU A 91 -8.51 -7.50 -21.80
N VAL A 92 -7.31 -7.25 -22.32
CA VAL A 92 -7.02 -7.33 -23.76
C VAL A 92 -7.24 -8.75 -24.28
N ALA A 93 -6.76 -9.77 -23.56
CA ALA A 93 -6.97 -11.17 -23.93
C ALA A 93 -8.47 -11.52 -23.96
N SER A 94 -9.25 -11.05 -23.00
CA SER A 94 -10.71 -11.27 -22.95
C SER A 94 -11.42 -10.61 -24.13
N LEU A 95 -11.05 -9.37 -24.46
CA LEU A 95 -11.60 -8.66 -25.62
C LEU A 95 -11.27 -9.38 -26.93
N TYR A 96 -10.05 -9.92 -27.06
CA TYR A 96 -9.63 -10.66 -28.23
C TYR A 96 -10.39 -11.98 -28.40
N LEU A 97 -10.55 -12.75 -27.32
CA LEU A 97 -11.35 -13.98 -27.33
C LEU A 97 -12.82 -13.68 -27.65
N TRP A 98 -13.37 -12.62 -27.09
CA TRP A 98 -14.73 -12.18 -27.39
C TRP A 98 -14.89 -11.81 -28.86
N PHE A 99 -13.95 -11.04 -29.43
CA PHE A 99 -13.94 -10.72 -30.85
C PHE A 99 -13.92 -11.99 -31.72
N PHE A 100 -13.05 -12.95 -31.40
CA PHE A 100 -12.94 -14.20 -32.15
C PHE A 100 -14.24 -15.03 -32.07
N ALA A 101 -14.84 -15.10 -30.87
CA ALA A 101 -16.14 -15.76 -30.67
C ALA A 101 -17.25 -15.09 -31.50
N SER A 102 -17.32 -13.76 -31.51
CA SER A 102 -18.32 -13.01 -32.31
C SER A 102 -18.13 -13.23 -33.82
N VAL A 103 -16.88 -13.29 -34.31
CA VAL A 103 -16.60 -13.60 -35.72
C VAL A 103 -16.99 -15.05 -36.06
N ALA A 104 -16.69 -15.99 -35.17
CA ALA A 104 -17.05 -17.40 -35.36
C ALA A 104 -18.59 -17.59 -35.36
N GLU A 105 -19.31 -16.89 -34.49
CA GLU A 105 -20.77 -16.91 -34.43
C GLU A 105 -21.39 -16.36 -35.73
N LEU A 106 -20.87 -15.25 -36.26
CA LEU A 106 -21.31 -14.68 -37.53
C LEU A 106 -21.07 -15.67 -38.70
N ALA A 107 -19.88 -16.28 -38.76
CA ALA A 107 -19.55 -17.27 -39.78
C ALA A 107 -20.43 -18.54 -39.67
N ALA A 108 -20.76 -18.98 -38.45
CA ALA A 108 -21.64 -20.11 -38.22
C ALA A 108 -23.10 -19.82 -38.64
N ALA A 109 -23.57 -18.58 -38.42
CA ALA A 109 -24.88 -18.12 -38.87
C ALA A 109 -24.98 -18.12 -40.41
N GLU A 110 -23.92 -17.71 -41.10
CA GLU A 110 -23.83 -17.79 -42.57
C GLU A 110 -23.74 -19.25 -43.09
N ALA A 111 -23.11 -20.14 -42.34
CA ALA A 111 -22.94 -21.56 -42.69
C ALA A 111 -24.21 -22.42 -42.48
N GLY A 112 -25.33 -21.85 -42.03
CA GLY A 112 -26.63 -22.54 -42.00
C GLY A 112 -26.80 -23.59 -40.89
N GLY A 113 -26.05 -23.51 -39.79
CA GLY A 113 -26.33 -24.31 -38.58
C GLY A 113 -25.98 -25.80 -38.66
N ILE A 114 -24.92 -26.17 -39.38
CA ILE A 114 -24.48 -27.56 -39.58
C ILE A 114 -23.97 -28.25 -38.27
N TYR A 115 -23.77 -27.50 -37.18
CA TYR A 115 -23.24 -28.02 -35.92
C TYR A 115 -24.34 -28.44 -34.92
N ALA A 116 -24.15 -29.59 -34.28
CA ALA A 116 -25.12 -30.17 -33.34
C ALA A 116 -25.27 -29.33 -32.04
N PRO A 117 -26.50 -28.99 -31.61
CA PRO A 117 -26.75 -27.97 -30.58
C PRO A 117 -26.26 -28.32 -29.17
N GLY A 118 -26.23 -29.62 -28.79
CA GLY A 118 -25.92 -30.03 -27.41
C GLY A 118 -24.47 -29.77 -26.95
N THR A 119 -23.50 -29.81 -27.88
CA THR A 119 -22.09 -29.54 -27.54
C THR A 119 -21.81 -28.04 -27.47
N VAL A 120 -22.54 -27.24 -28.26
CA VAL A 120 -22.38 -25.78 -28.34
C VAL A 120 -22.89 -25.10 -27.07
N ASP A 121 -24.02 -25.56 -26.52
CA ASP A 121 -24.59 -24.99 -25.28
C ASP A 121 -23.70 -25.24 -24.05
N ALA A 122 -23.06 -26.41 -23.96
CA ALA A 122 -22.13 -26.73 -22.89
C ALA A 122 -20.89 -25.83 -22.94
N LEU A 123 -20.29 -25.65 -24.12
CA LEU A 123 -19.15 -24.75 -24.32
C LEU A 123 -19.53 -23.27 -24.08
N ALA A 124 -20.72 -22.85 -24.49
CA ALA A 124 -21.20 -21.48 -24.29
C ALA A 124 -21.39 -21.16 -22.80
N SER A 125 -21.93 -22.10 -22.02
CA SER A 125 -22.10 -21.93 -20.57
C SER A 125 -20.76 -21.90 -19.82
N GLU A 126 -19.82 -22.77 -20.18
CA GLU A 126 -18.47 -22.80 -19.61
C GLU A 126 -17.69 -21.54 -19.98
N GLY A 127 -17.75 -21.12 -21.25
CA GLY A 127 -17.10 -19.90 -21.74
C GLY A 127 -17.63 -18.63 -21.06
N THR A 128 -18.94 -18.55 -20.83
CA THR A 128 -19.56 -17.42 -20.11
C THR A 128 -19.13 -17.39 -18.65
N ALA A 129 -19.11 -18.54 -17.97
CA ALA A 129 -18.64 -18.63 -16.59
C ALA A 129 -17.18 -18.19 -16.47
N LEU A 130 -16.32 -18.63 -17.39
CA LEU A 130 -14.91 -18.24 -17.42
C LEU A 130 -14.73 -16.75 -17.71
N ALA A 131 -15.50 -16.18 -18.64
CA ALA A 131 -15.46 -14.74 -18.93
C ALA A 131 -15.85 -13.91 -17.69
N LEU A 132 -16.89 -14.33 -16.96
CA LEU A 132 -17.30 -13.68 -15.70
C LEU A 132 -16.23 -13.80 -14.62
N VAL A 133 -15.63 -14.98 -14.45
CA VAL A 133 -14.53 -15.20 -13.49
C VAL A 133 -13.32 -14.32 -13.85
N GLN A 134 -12.98 -14.22 -15.14
CA GLN A 134 -11.87 -13.41 -15.61
C GLN A 134 -12.12 -11.91 -15.36
N LEU A 135 -13.35 -11.44 -15.61
CA LEU A 135 -13.76 -10.06 -15.36
C LEU A 135 -13.73 -9.72 -13.86
N LEU A 136 -14.31 -10.59 -13.02
CA LEU A 136 -14.29 -10.43 -11.58
C LEU A 136 -12.86 -10.44 -11.03
N SER A 137 -12.00 -11.29 -11.58
CA SER A 137 -10.58 -11.36 -11.20
C SER A 137 -9.84 -10.08 -11.57
N ALA A 138 -10.14 -9.47 -12.71
CA ALA A 138 -9.55 -8.18 -13.12
C ALA A 138 -9.99 -7.04 -12.18
N VAL A 139 -11.30 -6.96 -11.88
CA VAL A 139 -11.84 -5.96 -10.93
C VAL A 139 -11.22 -6.14 -9.54
N LEU A 140 -11.12 -7.39 -9.08
CA LEU A 140 -10.49 -7.72 -7.81
C LEU A 140 -9.03 -7.27 -7.79
N LEU A 141 -8.28 -7.50 -8.86
CA LEU A 141 -6.87 -7.09 -8.96
C LEU A 141 -6.70 -5.57 -8.89
N ILE A 142 -7.54 -4.83 -9.61
CA ILE A 142 -7.54 -3.36 -9.60
C ILE A 142 -7.87 -2.85 -8.20
N GLY A 143 -8.94 -3.35 -7.60
CA GLY A 143 -9.35 -3.00 -6.24
C GLY A 143 -8.26 -3.33 -5.21
N ALA A 144 -7.62 -4.49 -5.36
CA ALA A 144 -6.52 -4.91 -4.52
C ALA A 144 -5.29 -4.01 -4.64
N GLY A 145 -4.89 -3.66 -5.87
CA GLY A 145 -3.79 -2.75 -6.13
C GLY A 145 -4.03 -1.36 -5.53
N VAL A 146 -5.21 -0.79 -5.76
CA VAL A 146 -5.59 0.52 -5.19
C VAL A 146 -5.58 0.46 -3.67
N TRP A 147 -6.16 -0.58 -3.08
CA TRP A 147 -6.24 -0.70 -1.63
C TRP A 147 -4.88 -0.95 -0.97
N ALA A 148 -4.02 -1.76 -1.58
CA ALA A 148 -2.65 -2.00 -1.13
C ALA A 148 -1.80 -0.72 -1.16
N LEU A 149 -2.03 0.17 -2.14
CA LEU A 149 -1.35 1.46 -2.21
C LEU A 149 -1.89 2.47 -1.21
N ASN A 150 -3.17 2.37 -0.82
CA ASN A 150 -3.83 3.32 0.07
C ASN A 150 -3.89 2.87 1.55
N SER A 151 -3.49 1.62 1.85
CA SER A 151 -3.60 1.05 3.20
C SER A 151 -2.34 0.31 3.65
N ARG A 152 -2.12 0.29 4.97
CA ARG A 152 -1.10 -0.55 5.65
C ARG A 152 -1.67 -1.78 6.33
N ARG A 153 -2.98 -1.99 6.21
CA ARG A 153 -3.64 -3.09 6.93
C ARG A 153 -3.21 -4.42 6.32
N ARG A 154 -3.01 -5.42 7.18
CA ARG A 154 -2.72 -6.80 6.78
C ARG A 154 -3.74 -7.35 5.78
N ALA A 155 -4.99 -6.95 5.91
CA ALA A 155 -6.06 -7.32 4.99
C ALA A 155 -5.80 -6.86 3.54
N ALA A 156 -5.17 -5.70 3.32
CA ALA A 156 -4.82 -5.23 1.98
C ALA A 156 -3.70 -6.06 1.35
N GLY A 157 -2.73 -6.46 2.17
CA GLY A 157 -1.67 -7.40 1.75
C GLY A 157 -2.24 -8.77 1.38
N VAL A 158 -3.12 -9.32 2.22
CA VAL A 158 -3.79 -10.62 1.96
C VAL A 158 -4.65 -10.53 0.70
N LEU A 159 -5.42 -9.46 0.52
CA LEU A 159 -6.29 -9.31 -0.64
C LEU A 159 -5.50 -9.18 -1.96
N LEU A 160 -4.34 -8.52 -1.94
CA LEU A 160 -3.45 -8.50 -3.11
C LEU A 160 -2.81 -9.87 -3.36
N GLN A 161 -2.39 -10.58 -2.32
CA GLN A 161 -1.87 -11.95 -2.45
C GLN A 161 -2.93 -12.91 -3.00
N THR A 162 -4.16 -12.85 -2.51
CA THR A 162 -5.25 -13.71 -3.01
C THR A 162 -5.59 -13.37 -4.46
N ALA A 163 -5.61 -12.10 -4.84
CA ALA A 163 -5.85 -11.68 -6.22
C ALA A 163 -4.76 -12.20 -7.18
N LEU A 164 -3.49 -12.08 -6.82
CA LEU A 164 -2.38 -12.62 -7.62
C LEU A 164 -2.38 -14.15 -7.63
N GLY A 165 -2.66 -14.78 -6.49
CA GLY A 165 -2.80 -16.24 -6.40
C GLY A 165 -3.89 -16.79 -7.31
N LEU A 166 -5.05 -16.10 -7.37
CA LEU A 166 -6.14 -16.45 -8.26
C LEU A 166 -5.73 -16.37 -9.74
N GLN A 167 -4.91 -15.39 -10.13
CA GLN A 167 -4.37 -15.30 -11.49
C GLN A 167 -3.46 -16.47 -11.84
N VAL A 168 -2.61 -16.91 -10.90
CA VAL A 168 -1.76 -18.09 -11.10
C VAL A 168 -2.63 -19.34 -11.27
N LEU A 169 -3.65 -19.52 -10.44
CA LEU A 169 -4.59 -20.65 -10.55
C LEU A 169 -5.32 -20.64 -11.89
N LEU A 170 -5.74 -19.47 -12.36
CA LEU A 170 -6.41 -19.31 -13.65
C LEU A 170 -5.47 -19.63 -14.81
N ALA A 171 -4.20 -19.22 -14.73
CA ALA A 171 -3.20 -19.57 -15.74
C ALA A 171 -2.94 -21.09 -15.80
N VAL A 172 -2.89 -21.77 -14.64
CA VAL A 172 -2.77 -23.23 -14.56
C VAL A 172 -4.01 -23.92 -15.13
N TYR A 173 -5.21 -23.43 -14.80
CA TYR A 173 -6.46 -23.93 -15.36
C TYR A 173 -6.44 -23.90 -16.90
N TRP A 174 -6.06 -22.76 -17.49
CA TRP A 174 -5.96 -22.61 -18.93
C TRP A 174 -4.89 -23.51 -19.54
N ALA A 175 -3.74 -23.69 -18.88
CA ALA A 175 -2.71 -24.61 -19.34
C ALA A 175 -3.24 -26.06 -19.44
N VAL A 176 -3.94 -26.52 -18.39
CA VAL A 176 -4.54 -27.87 -18.37
C VAL A 176 -5.63 -28.00 -19.43
N ARG A 177 -6.51 -27.00 -19.56
CA ARG A 177 -7.62 -27.00 -20.52
C ARG A 177 -7.12 -27.01 -21.97
N LEU A 178 -6.13 -26.18 -22.29
CA LEU A 178 -5.52 -26.16 -23.63
C LEU A 178 -4.78 -27.46 -23.93
N ASN A 179 -4.10 -28.03 -22.95
CA ASN A 179 -3.41 -29.30 -23.12
C ASN A 179 -4.39 -30.49 -23.26
N SER A 180 -5.57 -30.43 -22.63
CA SER A 180 -6.58 -31.48 -22.80
C SER A 180 -7.26 -31.44 -24.17
N GLU A 181 -7.45 -30.25 -24.74
CA GLU A 181 -8.16 -30.08 -26.02
C GLU A 181 -7.21 -30.17 -27.22
N VAL A 182 -5.97 -29.69 -27.08
CA VAL A 182 -5.02 -29.50 -28.19
C VAL A 182 -3.62 -30.05 -27.88
N GLY A 183 -3.45 -30.76 -26.77
CA GLY A 183 -2.18 -31.42 -26.43
C GLY A 183 -1.92 -32.63 -27.34
N GLY A 184 -0.64 -32.86 -27.67
CA GLY A 184 -0.22 -33.96 -28.54
C GLY A 184 0.05 -33.59 -30.00
N TYR A 185 -0.17 -32.34 -30.42
CA TYR A 185 0.17 -31.83 -31.75
C TYR A 185 1.52 -31.07 -31.78
N GLU A 186 2.51 -31.49 -30.98
CA GLU A 186 3.78 -30.76 -30.74
C GLU A 186 3.59 -29.33 -30.19
N THR A 187 2.40 -29.02 -29.66
CA THR A 187 1.99 -27.71 -29.14
C THR A 187 2.35 -27.48 -27.67
N GLU A 188 2.85 -28.51 -26.97
CA GLU A 188 3.09 -28.51 -25.53
C GLU A 188 4.01 -27.37 -25.08
N GLY A 189 5.08 -27.11 -25.84
CA GLY A 189 6.01 -26.01 -25.59
C GLY A 189 5.33 -24.65 -25.71
N THR A 190 4.47 -24.46 -26.71
CA THR A 190 3.72 -23.22 -26.93
C THR A 190 2.68 -22.99 -25.83
N ILE A 191 1.96 -24.05 -25.42
CA ILE A 191 0.97 -23.99 -24.33
C ILE A 191 1.68 -23.62 -23.02
N ALA A 192 2.81 -24.26 -22.72
CA ALA A 192 3.62 -23.96 -21.54
C ALA A 192 4.16 -22.53 -21.56
N ALA A 193 4.68 -22.07 -22.70
CA ALA A 193 5.16 -20.69 -22.87
C ALA A 193 4.04 -19.66 -22.67
N PHE A 194 2.85 -19.92 -23.22
CA PHE A 194 1.68 -19.08 -23.04
C PHE A 194 1.24 -19.02 -21.58
N ALA A 195 1.12 -20.18 -20.91
CA ALA A 195 0.79 -20.24 -19.49
C ALA A 195 1.81 -19.49 -18.61
N LEU A 196 3.10 -19.67 -18.89
CA LEU A 196 4.19 -18.97 -18.20
C LEU A 196 4.13 -17.45 -18.43
N PHE A 197 3.83 -17.00 -19.64
CA PHE A 197 3.69 -15.58 -19.95
C PHE A 197 2.60 -14.94 -19.09
N PHE A 198 1.44 -15.58 -18.96
CA PHE A 198 0.36 -15.08 -18.11
C PHE A 198 0.64 -15.27 -16.60
N ALA A 199 1.44 -16.25 -16.20
CA ALA A 199 1.76 -16.49 -14.79
C ALA A 199 2.94 -15.64 -14.27
N ALA A 200 3.83 -15.18 -15.14
CA ALA A 200 5.08 -14.52 -14.75
C ALA A 200 4.87 -13.29 -13.86
N GLY A 201 3.99 -12.36 -14.28
CA GLY A 201 3.67 -11.15 -13.52
C GLY A 201 3.12 -11.46 -12.12
N PRO A 202 2.08 -12.30 -12.00
CA PRO A 202 1.54 -12.74 -10.72
C PRO A 202 2.54 -13.46 -9.82
N LEU A 203 3.36 -14.36 -10.36
CA LEU A 203 4.37 -15.09 -9.60
C LEU A 203 5.44 -14.14 -9.03
N VAL A 204 5.91 -13.19 -9.84
CA VAL A 204 6.88 -12.17 -9.37
C VAL A 204 6.24 -11.28 -8.32
N GLY A 205 5.00 -10.82 -8.53
CA GLY A 205 4.27 -10.01 -7.56
C GLY A 205 4.06 -10.74 -6.22
N LEU A 206 3.70 -12.02 -6.25
CA LEU A 206 3.61 -12.88 -5.06
C LEU A 206 4.96 -13.01 -4.38
N GLY A 207 6.03 -13.28 -5.12
CA GLY A 207 7.39 -13.35 -4.58
C GLY A 207 7.79 -12.07 -3.84
N MET A 208 7.48 -10.91 -4.41
CA MET A 208 7.75 -9.61 -3.78
C MET A 208 6.92 -9.34 -2.52
N LEU A 209 5.70 -9.88 -2.43
CA LEU A 209 4.84 -9.72 -1.26
C LEU A 209 5.15 -10.71 -0.14
N LEU A 210 5.62 -11.91 -0.49
CA LEU A 210 5.96 -12.97 0.46
C LEU A 210 7.39 -12.84 1.02
N ALA A 211 8.31 -12.24 0.26
CA ALA A 211 9.69 -12.03 0.65
C ALA A 211 10.00 -10.57 1.04
N GLY A 212 10.92 -10.39 1.99
CA GLY A 212 11.59 -9.12 2.22
C GLY A 212 10.73 -7.98 2.81
N PRO A 213 11.06 -6.71 2.49
CA PRO A 213 10.35 -5.52 2.96
C PRO A 213 8.83 -5.49 2.72
N GLY A 214 8.33 -6.10 1.63
CA GLY A 214 6.92 -6.11 1.25
C GLY A 214 6.02 -6.75 2.32
N ARG A 215 6.45 -7.88 2.91
CA ARG A 215 5.71 -8.54 3.99
C ARG A 215 5.58 -7.65 5.22
N ARG A 216 6.69 -7.01 5.61
CA ARG A 216 6.81 -6.16 6.81
C ARG A 216 5.98 -4.87 6.73
N TRP A 217 5.67 -4.40 5.53
CA TRP A 217 4.83 -3.22 5.32
C TRP A 217 3.40 -3.41 5.82
N PHE A 218 2.82 -4.58 5.57
CA PHE A 218 1.45 -4.91 5.94
C PHE A 218 1.31 -5.43 7.38
N ASP A 219 2.43 -5.78 8.01
CA ASP A 219 2.49 -6.20 9.42
C ASP A 219 2.56 -5.00 10.39
N GLY A 220 2.63 -3.76 9.88
CA GLY A 220 2.66 -2.54 10.70
C GLY A 220 3.99 -2.27 11.41
N THR A 221 4.93 -3.21 11.38
CA THR A 221 6.28 -3.10 11.97
C THR A 221 7.25 -2.42 11.01
N ALA A 222 6.95 -1.20 10.57
CA ALA A 222 7.92 -0.38 9.85
C ALA A 222 8.93 0.16 10.86
N ARG A 223 10.03 -0.57 11.11
CA ARG A 223 11.20 0.02 11.77
C ARG A 223 11.97 0.81 10.71
N ALA A 224 12.14 2.11 11.02
CA ALA A 224 12.93 3.07 10.26
C ALA A 224 14.41 2.69 10.26
#